data_AF-A0A849I8M0-F1
#
_entry.id   AF-A0A849I8M0-F1
#
_cell.length_a   1.000
_cell.length_b   1.000
_cell.length_c   1.000
_cell.angle_alpha   90.00
_cell.angle_beta   90.00
_cell.angle_gamma   90.00
#
_symmetry.space_group_name_H-M   'P 1'
#
loop_
_entity.id
_entity.type
_entity.pdbx_description
1 polymer ?
#
loop_
_entity_poly.entity_id
_entity_poly.type
_entity_poly.pdbx_seq_one_letter_code
_entity_poly.pdbx_strand_id
1 'polypeptide(L)'
;MKRDWSLIREILSVASRKAPGEKMLHTEIEGYFPMQVGGHIADLNDAGFLRALVVRAHGYVMWASVNELTREGWILLERLECGLVRMAEG
;
A
#
# COMPACT_ATOMS: atom_id res chain seq x y z
N MET A 1 1.07 -15.56 0.44
CA MET A 1 2.17 -14.58 0.57
C MET A 1 2.33 -14.25 2.04
N LYS A 2 3.55 -14.32 2.56
CA LYS A 2 3.90 -13.71 3.84
C LYS A 2 3.62 -12.21 3.75
N ARG A 3 3.00 -11.60 4.77
CA ARG A 3 2.76 -10.15 4.78
C ARG A 3 4.10 -9.42 4.90
N ASP A 4 4.46 -8.68 3.85
CA ASP A 4 5.61 -7.78 3.88
C ASP A 4 5.21 -6.48 4.59
N TRP A 5 5.34 -6.48 5.91
CA TRP A 5 4.99 -5.33 6.74
C TRP A 5 5.86 -4.10 6.46
N SER A 6 7.09 -4.29 5.97
CA SER A 6 7.97 -3.18 5.59
C SER A 6 7.43 -2.46 4.36
N LEU A 7 7.09 -3.22 3.31
CA LEU A 7 6.50 -2.65 2.10
C LEU A 7 5.11 -2.06 2.35
N ILE A 8 4.27 -2.72 3.16
CA ILE A 8 2.96 -2.16 3.54
C ILE A 8 3.13 -0.82 4.26
N ARG A 9 4.06 -0.74 5.23
CA ARG A 9 4.36 0.51 5.94
C ARG A 9 4.81 1.60 4.97
N GLU A 10 5.69 1.27 4.02
CA GLU A 10 6.19 2.23 3.04
C GLU A 10 5.07 2.74 2.11
N ILE A 11 4.24 1.85 1.57
CA ILE A 11 3.08 2.20 0.74
C ILE A 11 2.15 3.17 1.47
N LEU A 12 1.80 2.85 2.72
CA LEU A 12 0.91 3.70 3.52
C LEU A 12 1.58 5.03 3.89
N SER A 13 2.86 5.04 4.22
CA SER A 13 3.64 6.24 4.55
C SER A 13 3.81 7.19 3.36
N VAL A 14 4.00 6.67 2.14
CA VAL A 14 4.07 7.54 0.96
C VAL A 14 2.68 8.05 0.60
N ALA A 15 1.65 7.19 0.66
CA ALA A 15 0.27 7.60 0.42
C ALA A 15 -0.23 8.66 1.43
N SER A 16 0.22 8.62 2.68
CA SER A 16 -0.18 9.58 3.72
C SER A 16 0.34 10.99 3.49
N ARG A 17 1.40 11.15 2.68
CA ARG A 17 2.02 12.44 2.34
C ARG A 17 1.37 13.13 1.15
N LYS A 18 0.44 12.46 0.47
CA LYS A 18 -0.24 12.97 -0.72
C LYS A 18 -1.28 14.02 -0.33
N ALA A 19 -1.28 15.15 -1.04
CA ALA A 19 -2.30 16.17 -0.87
C ALA A 19 -3.67 15.67 -1.36
N PRO A 20 -4.79 16.24 -0.91
CA PRO A 20 -6.11 15.91 -1.44
C PRO A 20 -6.15 16.06 -2.97
N GLY A 21 -6.49 14.97 -3.67
CA GLY A 21 -6.53 14.91 -5.14
C GLY A 21 -5.20 14.53 -5.81
N GLU A 22 -4.10 14.44 -5.06
CA GLU A 22 -2.84 13.90 -5.54
C GLU A 22 -2.86 12.36 -5.50
N LYS A 23 -2.35 11.72 -6.55
CA LYS A 23 -2.25 10.26 -6.63
C LYS A 23 -0.83 9.81 -6.28
N MET A 24 -0.73 8.68 -5.60
CA MET A 24 0.53 7.95 -5.47
C MET A 24 0.58 6.84 -6.52
N LEU A 25 1.59 6.84 -7.38
CA LEU A 25 1.88 5.75 -8.30
C LEU A 25 2.70 4.68 -7.59
N HIS A 26 2.48 3.41 -7.94
CA HIS A 26 3.25 2.28 -7.41
C HIS A 26 4.77 2.36 -7.68
N THR A 27 5.20 3.17 -8.66
CA THR A 27 6.62 3.43 -8.96
C THR A 27 7.29 4.41 -8.01
N GLU A 28 6.54 5.10 -7.14
CA GLU A 28 7.08 6.03 -6.15
C GLU A 28 7.64 5.33 -4.91
N ILE A 29 7.44 4.01 -4.79
CA ILE A 29 7.99 3.21 -3.70
C ILE A 29 9.34 2.63 -4.15
N GLU A 30 10.41 3.31 -3.76
CA GLU A 30 11.78 2.94 -4.13
C GLU A 30 12.26 1.67 -3.42
N GLY A 31 13.18 0.93 -4.05
CA GLY A 31 13.77 -0.29 -3.49
C GLY A 31 12.93 -1.57 -3.64
N TYR A 32 11.75 -1.48 -4.26
CA TYR A 32 10.87 -2.62 -4.53
C TYR A 32 10.52 -2.73 -6.02
N PHE A 33 10.23 -3.95 -6.49
CA PHE A 33 9.77 -4.15 -7.85
C PHE A 33 8.36 -3.57 -8.06
N PRO A 34 8.12 -2.75 -9.09
CA PRO A 34 6.81 -2.11 -9.34
C PRO A 34 5.62 -3.08 -9.30
N MET A 35 5.80 -4.30 -9.83
CA MET A 35 4.77 -5.34 -9.81
C MET A 35 4.43 -5.84 -8.40
N GLN A 36 5.43 -5.92 -7.51
CA GLN A 36 5.23 -6.28 -6.10
C GLN A 36 4.46 -5.18 -5.36
N VAL A 37 4.86 -3.92 -5.56
CA VAL A 37 4.18 -2.76 -4.98
C VAL A 37 2.73 -2.70 -5.47
N GLY A 38 2.50 -2.86 -6.78
CA GLY A 38 1.17 -2.91 -7.37
C GLY A 38 0.29 -4.02 -6.78
N GLY A 39 0.87 -5.21 -6.56
CA GLY A 39 0.20 -6.31 -5.88
C GLY A 39 -0.27 -5.93 -4.48
N HIS A 40 0.60 -5.35 -3.66
CA HIS A 40 0.23 -4.94 -2.31
C HIS A 40 -0.72 -3.75 -2.24
N ILE A 41 -0.62 -2.80 -3.16
CA ILE A 41 -1.63 -1.74 -3.28
C ILE A 41 -3.01 -2.36 -3.56
N ALA A 42 -3.07 -3.36 -4.45
CA ALA A 42 -4.31 -4.05 -4.75
C ALA A 42 -4.84 -4.83 -3.53
N ASP A 43 -3.98 -5.55 -2.82
CA ASP A 43 -4.35 -6.25 -1.58
C ASP A 43 -4.88 -5.30 -0.50
N LEU A 44 -4.24 -4.14 -0.31
CA LEU A 44 -4.65 -3.12 0.65
C LEU A 44 -5.96 -2.43 0.27
N ASN A 45 -6.18 -2.23 -1.04
CA ASN A 45 -7.45 -1.74 -1.57
C ASN A 45 -8.58 -2.74 -1.32
N ASP A 46 -8.35 -4.01 -1.62
CA ASP A 46 -9.33 -5.08 -1.46
C ASP A 46 -9.64 -5.33 0.03
N ALA A 47 -8.67 -5.10 0.91
CA ALA A 47 -8.83 -5.15 2.36
C ALA A 47 -9.43 -3.85 2.97
N GLY A 48 -9.66 -2.81 2.17
CA GLY A 48 -10.31 -1.57 2.61
C GLY A 48 -9.41 -0.60 3.38
N PHE A 49 -8.09 -0.75 3.34
CA PHE A 49 -7.17 0.18 4.01
C PHE A 49 -6.93 1.46 3.20
N LEU A 50 -7.07 1.40 1.88
CA LEU A 50 -6.89 2.55 1.01
C LEU A 50 -7.88 2.47 -0.16
N ARG A 51 -8.07 3.57 -0.87
CA ARG A 51 -8.76 3.58 -2.16
C ARG A 51 -7.74 3.74 -3.28
N ALA A 52 -7.67 2.75 -4.15
CA ALA A 52 -6.79 2.76 -5.31
C ALA A 52 -7.56 2.50 -6.61
N LEU A 53 -7.03 3.04 -7.70
CA LEU A 53 -7.34 2.54 -9.04
C LEU A 53 -6.35 1.41 -9.34
N VAL A 54 -6.87 0.22 -9.60
CA VAL A 54 -6.07 -0.98 -9.89
C VAL A 54 -6.48 -1.51 -11.26
N VAL A 55 -5.51 -1.62 -12.17
CA VAL A 55 -5.70 -2.20 -13.50
C VAL A 55 -5.11 -3.60 -13.49
N ARG A 56 -5.94 -4.60 -13.79
CA ARG A 56 -5.56 -6.01 -13.84
C ARG A 56 -5.69 -6.57 -15.26
N ALA A 57 -4.77 -7.43 -15.67
CA ALA A 57 -4.84 -8.19 -16.91
C ALA A 57 -4.33 -9.62 -16.68
N HIS A 58 -5.04 -10.62 -17.20
CA HIS A 58 -4.68 -12.05 -17.07
C HIS A 58 -4.38 -12.51 -15.63
N GLY A 59 -5.05 -11.92 -14.63
CA GLY A 59 -4.83 -12.24 -13.21
C GLY A 59 -3.69 -11.48 -12.53
N TYR A 60 -2.96 -10.62 -13.26
CA TYR A 60 -1.86 -9.81 -12.73
C TYR A 60 -2.25 -8.35 -12.58
N VAL A 61 -1.63 -7.64 -11.62
CA VAL A 61 -1.72 -6.18 -11.50
C VAL A 61 -0.75 -5.56 -12.50
N MET A 62 -1.29 -4.89 -13.52
CA MET A 62 -0.50 -4.19 -14.53
C MET A 62 -0.13 -2.78 -14.09
N TRP A 63 -0.99 -2.16 -13.29
CA TRP A 63 -0.80 -0.81 -12.80
C TRP A 63 -1.68 -0.57 -11.58
N ALA A 64 -1.18 0.21 -10.63
CA ALA A 64 -1.96 0.68 -9.49
C ALA A 64 -1.57 2.13 -9.11
N SER A 65 -2.57 2.89 -8.66
CA SER A 65 -2.37 4.19 -8.00
C SER A 65 -3.27 4.33 -6.78
N VAL A 66 -2.73 4.79 -5.66
CA VAL A 66 -3.50 5.14 -4.47
C VAL A 66 -4.04 6.56 -4.61
N ASN A 67 -5.33 6.73 -4.36
CA ASN A 67 -6.00 8.04 -4.35
C ASN A 67 -6.07 8.62 -2.93
N GLU A 68 -6.38 7.78 -1.93
CA GLU A 68 -6.47 8.20 -0.53
C GLU A 68 -6.33 7.01 0.43
N LEU A 69 -5.89 7.30 1.65
CA LEU A 69 -6.00 6.37 2.78
C LEU A 69 -7.41 6.45 3.38
N THR A 70 -7.97 5.30 3.71
CA THR A 70 -9.17 5.23 4.55
C THR A 70 -8.81 5.47 6.01
N ARG A 71 -9.81 5.61 6.88
CA ARG A 71 -9.59 5.67 8.34
C ARG A 71 -8.83 4.44 8.83
N GLU A 72 -9.17 3.27 8.33
CA GLU A 72 -8.56 1.98 8.68
C GLU A 72 -7.09 1.95 8.22
N GLY A 73 -6.77 2.54 7.06
CA GLY A 73 -5.40 2.70 6.57
C GLY A 73 -4.55 3.59 7.47
N TRP A 74 -5.11 4.71 7.94
CA TRP A 74 -4.44 5.59 8.92
C TRP A 74 -4.16 4.87 10.24
N ILE A 75 -5.14 4.13 10.78
CA ILE A 75 -4.97 3.34 12.00
C ILE A 75 -3.89 2.26 11.81
N LEU A 76 -3.86 1.61 10.64
CA LEU A 76 -2.85 0.60 10.34
C LEU A 76 -1.45 1.23 10.28
N LEU A 77 -1.29 2.37 9.62
CA LEU A 77 -0.03 3.10 9.55
C LEU A 77 0.47 3.48 10.94
N GLU A 78 -0.39 4.07 11.78
CA GLU A 78 -0.04 4.44 13.16
C GLU A 78 0.45 3.23 13.96
N ARG A 79 -0.25 2.08 13.85
CA ARG A 79 0.17 0.84 14.53
C ARG A 79 1.53 0.32 14.04
N LEU A 80 1.84 0.48 12.76
CA LEU A 80 3.12 0.08 12.17
C LEU A 80 4.25 1.02 12.65
N GLU A 81 4.00 2.33 12.71
CA GLU A 81 4.97 3.33 13.17
C GLU A 81 5.25 3.25 14.67
N CYS A 82 4.24 2.95 15.49
CA CYS A 82 4.40 2.72 16.92
C CYS A 82 4.97 1.34 17.28
N GLY A 83 5.29 0.48 16.31
CA GLY A 83 5.80 -0.87 16.54
C GLY A 83 4.80 -1.82 17.21
N LEU A 84 3.51 -1.48 17.17
CA LEU A 84 2.42 -2.26 17.80
C LEU A 84 2.00 -3.47 16.96
N VAL A 85 2.31 -3.46 15.66
CA VAL A 85 2.29 -4.67 14.84
C VAL A 85 3.61 -5.38 15.06
N ARG A 86 3.59 -6.50 15.82
CA ARG A 86 4.76 -7.39 15.90
C ARG A 86 5.08 -7.84 14.48
N MET A 87 6.21 -7.38 13.94
CA MET A 87 6.75 -7.88 12.67
C MET A 87 7.11 -9.35 12.88
N ALA A 88 6.13 -10.23 12.68
CA ALA A 88 6.38 -11.65 12.63
C ALA A 88 7.15 -11.91 11.34
N GLU A 89 8.46 -11.89 11.44
CA GLU A 89 9.34 -12.50 10.44
C GLU A 89 8.92 -13.98 10.31
N GLY A 90 8.62 -14.40 9.10
CA GLY A 90 8.26 -15.75 8.69
C GLY A 90 8.54 -15.97 7.22
#